data_AF-A0A7G1ISB1-F1
#
_entry.id   AF-A0A7G1ISB1-F1
#
_cell.length_a   1.000
_cell.length_b   1.000
_cell.length_c   1.000
_cell.angle_alpha   90.00
_cell.angle_beta   90.00
_cell.angle_gamma   90.00
#
_symmetry.space_group_name_H-M   'P 1'
#
loop_
_entity.id
_entity.type
_entity.pdbx_description
1 polymer ?
#
loop_
_entity_poly.entity_id
_entity_poly.type
_entity_poly.pdbx_seq_one_letter_code
_entity_poly.pdbx_strand_id
1 'polypeptide(L)'
;MNDARPIDLDVLASEFGPIDVHMLQYSGAIWYPMVYDMPVRAKEAFGTQKRQRGMDRARQYIAQVGATWVIPSAGPPCFLDPELRHLNDDGSDSANIFPDQMVFLDQMRTHGHDRGLLMIPGSVADFAGAELNSLKHPLPVEDVEAIFTTGKAKYIADYAERMAPVVAAERARWASAGGEPLLEPLRALFEPIMMQSDQICDGIGYPVELVLGPETVVLDFPKRTVRERIPDEKARYGFAIAPELVRTVLRDREPDWVNTIFLSTRFRAWRVGGYNEYLYTFFKCLTDERITYADGWFAETHDDSASITLDGWEIQRRCPHLKADLSKFGVVEGNTLTCNLHGWQWRLDDGRCLTTRGHQLRSSKT
;
A
#
# COMPACT_ATOMS: atom_id res chain seq x y z
N MET A 1 -9.50 2.09 -7.74
CA MET A 1 -9.90 1.74 -6.37
C MET A 1 -8.70 1.07 -5.69
N ASN A 2 -7.78 1.84 -5.08
CA ASN A 2 -6.53 1.28 -4.55
C ASN A 2 -6.71 0.59 -3.19
N ASP A 3 -7.74 0.96 -2.41
CA ASP A 3 -8.05 0.36 -1.11
C ASP A 3 -9.04 -0.80 -1.24
N ALA A 4 -10.14 -0.62 -1.98
CA ALA A 4 -11.15 -1.68 -2.17
C ALA A 4 -10.70 -2.78 -3.16
N ARG A 5 -9.83 -2.45 -4.13
CA ARG A 5 -9.27 -3.36 -5.15
C ARG A 5 -10.24 -4.46 -5.63
N PRO A 6 -11.44 -4.10 -6.16
CA PRO A 6 -12.35 -5.11 -6.68
C PRO A 6 -11.64 -5.91 -7.77
N ILE A 7 -11.78 -7.24 -7.67
CA ILE A 7 -11.12 -8.24 -8.52
C ILE A 7 -12.00 -8.69 -9.69
N ASP A 8 -13.29 -8.36 -9.64
CA ASP A 8 -14.26 -8.57 -10.70
C ASP A 8 -15.05 -7.27 -10.91
N LEU A 9 -14.88 -6.67 -12.08
CA LEU A 9 -15.57 -5.44 -12.48
C LEU A 9 -16.68 -5.72 -13.50
N ASP A 10 -16.78 -6.94 -14.05
CA ASP A 10 -17.80 -7.27 -15.04
C ASP A 10 -19.20 -7.22 -14.38
N VAL A 11 -19.26 -7.54 -13.08
CA VAL A 11 -20.45 -7.38 -12.22
C VAL A 11 -20.97 -5.94 -12.19
N LEU A 12 -20.08 -4.93 -12.28
CA LEU A 12 -20.53 -3.54 -12.28
C LEU A 12 -21.40 -3.25 -13.49
N ALA A 13 -20.95 -3.67 -14.67
CA ALA A 13 -21.69 -3.47 -15.91
C ALA A 13 -22.95 -4.34 -15.97
N SER A 14 -22.91 -5.59 -15.48
CA SER A 14 -24.06 -6.51 -15.55
C SER A 14 -25.18 -6.10 -14.61
N GLU A 15 -24.86 -5.66 -13.39
CA GLU A 15 -25.86 -5.37 -12.36
C GLU A 15 -26.32 -3.91 -12.35
N PHE A 16 -25.45 -2.97 -12.74
CA PHE A 16 -25.72 -1.53 -12.61
C PHE A 16 -25.76 -0.79 -13.96
N GLY A 17 -25.38 -1.44 -15.06
CA GLY A 17 -25.32 -0.81 -16.38
C GLY A 17 -24.15 0.19 -16.51
N PRO A 18 -24.21 1.12 -17.49
CA PRO A 18 -23.17 2.13 -17.68
C PRO A 18 -22.99 3.03 -16.46
N ILE A 19 -21.73 3.28 -16.10
CA ILE A 19 -21.37 4.17 -15.00
C ILE A 19 -21.06 5.56 -15.56
N ASP A 20 -21.74 6.61 -15.08
CA ASP A 20 -21.47 7.97 -15.57
C ASP A 20 -20.25 8.61 -14.90
N VAL A 21 -20.06 8.36 -13.60
CA VAL A 21 -19.03 9.02 -12.78
C VAL A 21 -18.24 7.98 -11.98
N HIS A 22 -16.92 8.01 -12.10
CA HIS A 22 -16.00 7.15 -11.34
C HIS A 22 -15.11 8.00 -10.42
N MET A 23 -15.37 7.93 -9.12
CA MET A 23 -14.49 8.50 -8.10
C MET A 23 -13.35 7.54 -7.80
N LEU A 24 -12.17 7.83 -8.33
CA LEU A 24 -11.06 6.88 -8.37
C LEU A 24 -9.93 7.28 -7.42
N GLN A 25 -9.61 6.36 -6.51
CA GLN A 25 -8.35 6.42 -5.78
C GLN A 25 -7.16 6.12 -6.67
N TYR A 26 -6.23 7.07 -6.75
CA TYR A 26 -5.04 7.03 -7.60
C TYR A 26 -3.73 7.06 -6.79
N SER A 27 -3.73 7.67 -5.61
CA SER A 27 -2.59 7.75 -4.69
C SER A 27 -2.97 7.06 -3.38
N GLY A 28 -2.25 6.00 -3.00
CA GLY A 28 -2.63 5.13 -1.87
C GLY A 28 -1.77 5.36 -0.62
N ALA A 29 -2.32 5.01 0.55
CA ALA A 29 -1.57 5.00 1.80
C ALA A 29 -0.59 3.82 1.83
N ILE A 30 0.70 4.09 1.62
CA ILE A 30 1.75 3.06 1.58
C ILE A 30 3.12 3.66 1.89
N TRP A 31 3.99 2.91 2.56
CA TRP A 31 5.28 3.43 3.03
C TRP A 31 6.48 3.02 2.17
N TYR A 32 6.39 1.94 1.39
CA TYR A 32 7.50 1.48 0.54
C TYR A 32 7.63 2.36 -0.71
N PRO A 33 8.83 2.79 -1.14
CA PRO A 33 10.15 2.52 -0.53
C PRO A 33 10.62 3.59 0.47
N MET A 34 9.80 4.59 0.79
CA MET A 34 10.18 5.80 1.53
C MET A 34 10.86 5.51 2.88
N VAL A 35 10.28 4.62 3.68
CA VAL A 35 10.79 4.26 5.02
C VAL A 35 11.93 3.23 5.01
N TYR A 36 12.29 2.68 3.85
CA TYR A 36 13.26 1.60 3.79
C TYR A 36 14.70 2.13 3.80
N ASP A 37 15.55 1.50 4.59
CA ASP A 37 17.00 1.69 4.56
C ASP A 37 17.56 0.92 3.35
N MET A 38 17.88 1.68 2.30
CA MET A 38 18.40 1.16 1.05
C MET A 38 19.18 2.25 0.32
N PRO A 39 20.08 1.89 -0.64
CA PRO A 39 20.80 2.88 -1.42
C PRO A 39 19.86 3.88 -2.10
N VAL A 40 20.22 5.17 -2.10
CA VAL A 40 19.39 6.27 -2.63
C VAL A 40 18.91 5.97 -4.06
N ARG A 41 19.82 5.57 -4.94
CA ARG A 41 19.50 5.21 -6.32
C ARG A 41 18.47 4.07 -6.44
N ALA A 42 18.52 3.10 -5.53
CA ALA A 42 17.53 2.01 -5.50
C ALA A 42 16.17 2.54 -5.03
N LYS A 43 16.16 3.39 -3.99
CA LYS A 43 14.95 4.04 -3.49
C LYS A 43 14.28 4.89 -4.58
N GLU A 44 15.06 5.68 -5.33
CA GLU A 44 14.58 6.47 -6.47
C GLU A 44 13.96 5.57 -7.54
N ALA A 45 14.67 4.53 -7.99
CA ALA A 45 14.17 3.62 -9.01
C ALA A 45 12.87 2.92 -8.60
N PHE A 46 12.80 2.41 -7.36
CA PHE A 46 11.58 1.80 -6.84
C PHE A 46 10.44 2.81 -6.64
N GLY A 47 10.77 4.05 -6.26
CA GLY A 47 9.81 5.15 -6.10
C GLY A 47 9.16 5.50 -7.42
N THR A 48 9.97 5.80 -8.45
CA THR A 48 9.50 6.10 -9.81
C THR A 48 8.69 4.94 -10.39
N GLN A 49 9.18 3.70 -10.27
CA GLN A 49 8.43 2.54 -10.75
C GLN A 49 7.08 2.40 -10.04
N LYS A 50 7.03 2.64 -8.73
CA LYS A 50 5.80 2.53 -7.96
C LYS A 50 4.80 3.63 -8.29
N ARG A 51 5.26 4.87 -8.46
CA ARG A 51 4.47 6.01 -8.94
C ARG A 51 3.81 5.67 -10.28
N GLN A 52 4.62 5.18 -11.24
CA GLN A 52 4.13 4.79 -12.57
C GLN A 52 3.11 3.65 -12.50
N ARG A 53 3.40 2.57 -11.76
CA ARG A 53 2.46 1.44 -11.59
C ARG A 53 1.14 1.86 -10.96
N GLY A 54 1.15 2.85 -10.06
CA GLY A 54 -0.06 3.43 -9.50
C GLY A 54 -0.94 4.07 -10.59
N MET A 55 -0.31 4.83 -11.50
CA MET A 55 -1.00 5.45 -12.64
C MET A 55 -1.48 4.42 -13.67
N ASP A 56 -0.68 3.40 -13.97
CA ASP A 56 -1.06 2.30 -14.87
C ASP A 56 -2.30 1.58 -14.34
N ARG A 57 -2.30 1.23 -13.05
CA ARG A 57 -3.45 0.59 -12.39
C ARG A 57 -4.68 1.50 -12.39
N ALA A 58 -4.51 2.79 -12.14
CA ALA A 58 -5.62 3.73 -12.17
C ALA A 58 -6.25 3.81 -13.57
N ARG A 59 -5.44 3.88 -14.63
CA ARG A 59 -5.91 3.85 -16.02
C ARG A 59 -6.59 2.55 -16.40
N GLN A 60 -6.08 1.40 -15.94
CA GLN A 60 -6.75 0.11 -16.13
C GLN A 60 -8.15 0.10 -15.49
N TYR A 61 -8.30 0.66 -14.28
CA TYR A 61 -9.61 0.81 -13.65
C TYR A 61 -10.54 1.74 -14.43
N ILE A 62 -10.03 2.86 -14.95
CA ILE A 62 -10.82 3.78 -15.79
C ILE A 62 -11.33 3.06 -17.04
N ALA A 63 -10.43 2.36 -17.75
CA ALA A 63 -10.78 1.64 -18.96
C ALA A 63 -11.78 0.50 -18.72
N GLN A 64 -11.63 -0.25 -17.62
CA GLN A 64 -12.52 -1.36 -17.29
C GLN A 64 -13.91 -0.90 -16.83
N VAL A 65 -13.98 0.18 -16.04
CA VAL A 65 -15.28 0.74 -15.61
C VAL A 65 -15.96 1.48 -16.77
N GLY A 66 -15.20 2.08 -17.69
CA GLY A 66 -15.72 2.77 -18.86
C GLY A 66 -16.55 4.01 -18.52
N ALA A 67 -16.26 4.67 -17.40
CA ALA A 67 -17.04 5.81 -16.96
C ALA A 67 -16.82 7.05 -17.81
N THR A 68 -17.89 7.85 -18.00
CA THR A 68 -17.84 9.10 -18.75
C THR A 68 -16.92 10.12 -18.08
N TRP A 69 -17.05 10.30 -16.76
CA TRP A 69 -16.28 11.26 -15.97
C TRP A 69 -15.48 10.55 -14.88
N VAL A 70 -14.26 11.03 -14.65
CA VAL A 70 -13.40 10.51 -13.58
C VAL A 70 -13.02 11.64 -12.63
N ILE A 71 -13.21 11.40 -11.33
CA ILE A 71 -12.82 12.32 -10.27
C ILE A 71 -11.66 11.66 -9.50
N PRO A 72 -10.44 12.23 -9.49
CA PRO A 72 -9.41 11.79 -8.56
C PRO A 72 -9.91 11.96 -7.12
N SER A 73 -9.96 10.85 -6.38
CA SER A 73 -10.45 10.80 -5.01
C SER A 73 -9.45 10.10 -4.10
N ALA A 74 -9.59 10.26 -2.78
CA ALA A 74 -8.82 9.53 -1.76
C ALA A 74 -7.29 9.54 -1.93
N GLY A 75 -6.68 10.72 -2.15
CA GLY A 75 -5.23 10.93 -2.14
C GLY A 75 -4.81 12.31 -2.66
N PRO A 76 -3.53 12.71 -2.49
CA PRO A 76 -2.50 11.98 -1.75
C PRO A 76 -2.66 12.15 -0.23
N PRO A 77 -2.01 11.30 0.58
CA PRO A 77 -1.77 11.62 2.00
C PRO A 77 -1.10 12.99 2.13
N CYS A 78 -1.44 13.74 3.19
CA CYS A 78 -0.84 15.03 3.50
C CYS A 78 -0.12 14.95 4.85
N PHE A 79 1.20 15.09 4.83
CA PHE A 79 2.06 14.95 6.00
C PHE A 79 2.31 16.32 6.63
N LEU A 80 1.59 16.63 7.72
CA LEU A 80 1.61 17.94 8.37
C LEU A 80 2.61 18.06 9.52
N ASP A 81 3.06 16.93 10.07
CA ASP A 81 4.09 16.94 11.09
C ASP A 81 5.45 17.31 10.45
N PRO A 82 6.23 18.22 11.06
CA PRO A 82 7.54 18.62 10.55
C PRO A 82 8.48 17.45 10.24
N GLU A 83 8.44 16.36 11.02
CA GLU A 83 9.29 15.18 10.82
C GLU A 83 8.97 14.43 9.51
N LEU A 84 7.72 14.51 9.05
CA LEU A 84 7.22 13.82 7.86
C LEU A 84 7.01 14.74 6.66
N ARG A 85 7.26 16.05 6.81
CA ARG A 85 7.01 17.07 5.78
C ARG A 85 7.65 16.76 4.43
N HIS A 86 8.81 16.10 4.45
CA HIS A 86 9.60 15.68 3.29
C HIS A 86 8.91 14.61 2.42
N LEU A 87 7.86 13.95 2.91
CA LEU A 87 7.10 12.96 2.16
C LEU A 87 6.04 13.57 1.23
N ASN A 88 5.68 14.84 1.41
CA ASN A 88 4.73 15.50 0.52
C ASN A 88 5.35 15.71 -0.87
N ASP A 89 4.57 15.43 -1.92
CA ASP A 89 5.00 15.60 -3.31
C ASP A 89 4.85 17.05 -3.80
N ASP A 90 5.51 18.00 -3.14
CA ASP A 90 5.39 19.44 -3.48
C ASP A 90 6.66 20.05 -4.09
N GLY A 91 7.63 19.20 -4.43
CA GLY A 91 8.82 19.53 -5.20
C GLY A 91 8.83 18.88 -6.59
N SER A 92 10.02 18.69 -7.16
CA SER A 92 10.22 18.07 -8.48
C SER A 92 10.65 16.60 -8.41
N ASP A 93 10.44 15.93 -7.27
CA ASP A 93 10.89 14.55 -7.06
C ASP A 93 10.01 13.53 -7.81
N SER A 94 10.48 13.12 -8.98
CA SER A 94 9.83 12.08 -9.79
C SER A 94 9.76 10.69 -9.12
N ALA A 95 10.48 10.47 -8.02
CA ALA A 95 10.45 9.23 -7.25
C ALA A 95 9.47 9.27 -6.07
N ASN A 96 8.87 10.44 -5.77
CA ASN A 96 7.84 10.52 -4.74
C ASN A 96 6.61 9.69 -5.16
N ILE A 97 6.13 8.85 -4.25
CA ILE A 97 5.05 7.89 -4.53
C ILE A 97 3.65 8.44 -4.23
N PHE A 98 3.54 9.71 -3.83
CA PHE A 98 2.29 10.37 -3.44
C PHE A 98 1.89 11.49 -4.43
N PRO A 99 1.69 11.16 -5.72
CA PRO A 99 1.25 12.12 -6.72
C PRO A 99 -0.08 12.75 -6.31
N ASP A 100 -0.30 14.00 -6.74
CA ASP A 100 -1.56 14.71 -6.54
C ASP A 100 -2.53 14.63 -7.72
N GLN A 101 -3.66 15.31 -7.56
CA GLN A 101 -4.78 15.32 -8.48
C GLN A 101 -4.37 15.88 -9.84
N MET A 102 -3.51 16.89 -9.89
CA MET A 102 -3.08 17.48 -11.16
C MET A 102 -2.13 16.56 -11.91
N VAL A 103 -1.23 15.87 -11.20
CA VAL A 103 -0.40 14.81 -11.80
C VAL A 103 -1.28 13.71 -12.38
N PHE A 104 -2.30 13.28 -11.65
CA PHE A 104 -3.24 12.26 -12.13
C PHE A 104 -4.04 12.71 -13.36
N LEU A 105 -4.60 13.92 -13.34
CA LEU A 105 -5.35 14.48 -14.46
C LEU A 105 -4.46 14.66 -15.69
N ASP A 106 -3.20 15.04 -15.52
CA ASP A 106 -2.23 15.10 -16.60
C ASP A 106 -1.92 13.71 -17.20
N GLN A 107 -1.76 12.70 -16.34
CA GLN A 107 -1.60 11.31 -16.76
C GLN A 107 -2.83 10.80 -17.54
N MET A 108 -4.03 11.28 -17.25
CA MET A 108 -5.21 10.95 -18.05
C MET A 108 -5.17 11.62 -19.42
N ARG A 109 -4.95 12.95 -19.47
CA ARG A 109 -4.92 13.72 -20.72
C ARG A 109 -3.85 13.23 -21.69
N THR A 110 -2.64 12.99 -21.19
CA THR A 110 -1.51 12.45 -21.97
C THR A 110 -1.79 11.08 -22.59
N HIS A 111 -2.81 10.37 -22.11
CA HIS A 111 -3.26 9.08 -22.62
C HIS A 111 -4.68 9.12 -23.22
N GLY A 112 -5.12 10.30 -23.66
CA GLY A 112 -6.34 10.46 -24.46
C GLY A 112 -7.64 10.46 -23.66
N HIS A 113 -7.61 10.74 -22.36
CA HIS A 113 -8.80 10.84 -21.53
C HIS A 113 -8.96 12.26 -20.93
N ASP A 114 -9.74 13.11 -21.59
CA ASP A 114 -9.91 14.53 -21.21
C ASP A 114 -11.04 14.79 -20.20
N ARG A 115 -11.83 13.78 -19.83
CA ARG A 115 -12.99 13.91 -18.92
C ARG A 115 -12.64 13.70 -17.45
N GLY A 116 -11.53 14.29 -17.00
CA GLY A 116 -11.11 14.32 -15.60
C GLY A 116 -11.61 15.59 -14.91
N LEU A 117 -12.16 15.46 -13.69
CA LEU A 117 -12.70 16.60 -12.92
C LEU A 117 -11.88 16.85 -11.66
N LEU A 118 -11.17 17.97 -11.61
CA LEU A 118 -10.53 18.41 -10.37
C LEU A 118 -11.61 18.79 -9.34
N MET A 119 -11.64 18.14 -8.19
CA MET A 119 -12.55 18.47 -7.10
C MET A 119 -11.80 18.56 -5.78
N ILE A 120 -12.11 19.61 -5.02
CA ILE A 120 -11.64 19.84 -3.65
C ILE A 120 -12.81 19.81 -2.66
N PRO A 121 -12.59 19.67 -1.35
CA PRO A 121 -13.67 19.78 -0.36
C PRO A 121 -14.52 21.04 -0.58
N GLY A 122 -15.83 20.87 -0.70
CA GLY A 122 -16.79 21.94 -1.03
C GLY A 122 -17.08 22.13 -2.53
N SER A 123 -16.39 21.40 -3.42
CA SER A 123 -16.75 21.39 -4.85
C SER A 123 -18.04 20.62 -5.09
N VAL A 124 -18.85 21.08 -6.05
CA VAL A 124 -20.13 20.48 -6.44
C VAL A 124 -20.16 20.30 -7.94
N ALA A 125 -20.42 19.07 -8.40
CA ALA A 125 -20.64 18.74 -9.80
C ALA A 125 -22.10 18.28 -9.98
N ASP A 126 -22.80 18.88 -10.93
CA ASP A 126 -24.20 18.59 -11.26
C ASP A 126 -24.28 17.84 -12.60
N PHE A 127 -25.02 16.74 -12.64
CA PHE A 127 -25.08 15.83 -13.79
C PHE A 127 -26.52 15.50 -14.20
N ALA A 128 -26.74 15.34 -15.51
CA ALA A 128 -27.91 14.69 -16.09
C ALA A 128 -27.46 13.44 -16.86
N GLY A 129 -27.38 12.29 -16.16
CA GLY A 129 -26.71 11.10 -16.67
C GLY A 129 -25.22 11.39 -16.95
N ALA A 130 -24.76 11.08 -18.16
CA ALA A 130 -23.39 11.36 -18.60
C ALA A 130 -23.09 12.85 -18.86
N GLU A 131 -24.11 13.72 -18.92
CA GLU A 131 -23.91 15.15 -19.18
C GLU A 131 -23.52 15.89 -17.90
N LEU A 132 -22.40 16.62 -17.93
CA LEU A 132 -22.00 17.52 -16.85
C LEU A 132 -22.65 18.89 -17.08
N ASN A 133 -23.65 19.22 -16.26
CA ASN A 133 -24.36 20.50 -16.34
C ASN A 133 -23.53 21.64 -15.75
N SER A 134 -22.86 21.40 -14.61
CA SER A 134 -21.98 22.40 -13.99
C SER A 134 -20.97 21.78 -13.04
N LEU A 135 -19.80 22.43 -12.92
CA LEU A 135 -18.82 22.20 -11.86
C LEU A 135 -18.58 23.53 -11.14
N LYS A 136 -18.84 23.57 -9.83
CA LYS A 136 -18.67 24.77 -8.99
C LYS A 136 -17.68 24.48 -7.87
N HIS A 137 -16.77 25.41 -7.65
CA HIS A 137 -15.78 25.35 -6.58
C HIS A 137 -16.06 26.39 -5.50
N PRO A 138 -15.57 26.18 -4.26
CA PRO A 138 -15.64 27.19 -3.20
C PRO A 138 -14.66 28.35 -3.39
N LEU A 139 -13.77 28.25 -4.39
CA LEU A 139 -12.77 29.23 -4.77
C LEU A 139 -12.81 29.43 -6.30
N PRO A 140 -12.27 30.53 -6.85
CA PRO A 140 -12.00 30.66 -8.27
C PRO A 140 -11.22 29.45 -8.81
N VAL A 141 -11.46 29.05 -10.07
CA VAL A 141 -10.87 27.83 -10.67
C VAL A 141 -9.34 27.90 -10.65
N GLU A 142 -8.79 29.06 -10.97
CA GLU A 142 -7.36 29.34 -10.96
C GLU A 142 -6.72 29.13 -9.58
N ASP A 143 -7.44 29.47 -8.51
CA ASP A 143 -6.97 29.28 -7.14
C ASP A 143 -7.03 27.81 -6.73
N VAL A 144 -8.03 27.05 -7.22
CA VAL A 144 -8.11 25.61 -7.00
C VAL A 144 -6.95 24.89 -7.70
N GLU A 145 -6.64 25.23 -8.94
CA GLU A 145 -5.50 24.66 -9.66
C GLU A 145 -4.16 25.07 -9.03
N ALA A 146 -4.04 26.31 -8.54
CA ALA A 146 -2.86 26.80 -7.86
C ALA A 146 -2.50 25.98 -6.60
N ILE A 147 -3.49 25.42 -5.88
CA ILE A 147 -3.24 24.54 -4.72
C ILE A 147 -2.32 23.36 -5.08
N PHE A 148 -2.43 22.82 -6.29
CA PHE A 148 -1.71 21.61 -6.71
C PHE A 148 -0.56 21.90 -7.68
N THR A 149 -0.40 23.16 -8.11
CA THR A 149 0.63 23.55 -9.08
C THR A 149 1.65 24.48 -8.42
N THR A 150 1.38 25.79 -8.42
CA THR A 150 2.34 26.82 -7.99
C THR A 150 2.31 27.09 -6.48
N GLY A 151 1.19 26.79 -5.82
CA GLY A 151 0.91 27.14 -4.43
C GLY A 151 1.02 25.97 -3.44
N LYS A 152 1.33 24.75 -3.88
CA LYS A 152 1.24 23.54 -3.05
C LYS A 152 2.07 23.58 -1.78
N ALA A 153 3.33 24.00 -1.88
CA ALA A 153 4.22 24.10 -0.73
C ALA A 153 3.68 25.06 0.35
N LYS A 154 3.14 26.21 -0.08
CA LYS A 154 2.49 27.18 0.80
C LYS A 154 1.20 26.63 1.39
N TYR A 155 0.35 26.00 0.58
CA TYR A 155 -0.89 25.38 1.05
C TYR A 155 -0.63 24.36 2.17
N ILE A 156 0.38 23.50 2.01
CA ILE A 156 0.77 22.51 3.02
C ILE A 156 1.32 23.20 4.27
N ALA A 157 2.14 24.24 4.14
CA ALA A 157 2.67 24.99 5.27
C ALA A 157 1.55 25.67 6.09
N ASP A 158 0.64 26.37 5.42
CA ASP A 158 -0.51 27.02 6.05
C ASP A 158 -1.44 25.96 6.71
N TYR A 159 -1.58 24.78 6.09
CA TYR A 159 -2.36 23.69 6.67
C TYR A 159 -1.67 23.08 7.90
N ALA A 160 -0.36 22.91 7.86
CA ALA A 160 0.42 22.43 8.99
C ALA A 160 0.32 23.38 10.19
N GLU A 161 0.35 24.70 9.96
CA GLU A 161 0.15 25.70 11.02
C GLU A 161 -1.24 25.57 11.67
N ARG A 162 -2.30 25.48 10.86
CA ARG A 162 -3.67 25.29 11.37
C ARG A 162 -3.83 24.00 12.17
N MET A 163 -3.15 22.93 11.78
CA MET A 163 -3.25 21.62 12.43
C MET A 163 -2.22 21.38 13.53
N ALA A 164 -1.27 22.30 13.75
CA ALA A 164 -0.23 22.14 14.75
C ALA A 164 -0.76 21.82 16.16
N PRO A 165 -1.86 22.45 16.66
CA PRO A 165 -2.44 22.08 17.95
C PRO A 165 -2.99 20.64 17.98
N VAL A 166 -3.56 20.16 16.87
CA VAL A 166 -4.11 18.79 16.77
C VAL A 166 -2.97 17.78 16.78
N VAL A 167 -1.90 18.02 16.02
CA VAL A 167 -0.71 17.17 15.99
C VAL A 167 -0.02 17.14 17.36
N ALA A 168 0.10 18.28 18.02
CA ALA A 168 0.69 18.37 19.37
C ALA A 168 -0.16 17.61 20.41
N ALA A 169 -1.49 17.75 20.35
CA ALA A 169 -2.40 17.02 21.22
C ALA A 169 -2.31 15.50 21.00
N GLU A 170 -2.20 15.05 19.75
CA GLU A 170 -2.01 13.63 19.44
C GLU A 170 -0.68 13.10 19.99
N ARG A 171 0.45 13.80 19.75
CA ARG A 171 1.76 13.43 20.30
C ARG A 171 1.77 13.38 21.82
N ALA A 172 1.03 14.27 22.48
CA ALA A 172 0.92 14.29 23.95
C ALA A 172 0.19 13.06 24.53
N ARG A 173 -0.57 12.30 23.72
CA ARG A 173 -1.25 11.07 24.14
C ARG A 173 -0.36 9.83 24.07
N TRP A 174 0.79 9.92 23.41
CA TRP A 174 1.72 8.80 23.31
C TRP A 174 2.28 8.45 24.69
N ALA A 175 2.57 7.16 24.88
CA ALA A 175 3.29 6.70 26.05
C ALA A 175 4.70 7.33 26.12
N SER A 176 5.29 7.37 27.31
CA SER A 176 6.68 7.80 27.49
C SER A 176 7.64 6.89 26.70
N ALA A 177 8.70 7.46 26.13
CA ALA A 177 9.76 6.67 25.49
C ALA A 177 10.50 5.77 26.49
N GLY A 178 10.68 6.25 27.73
CA GLY A 178 11.28 5.51 28.83
C GLY A 178 10.29 4.58 29.53
N GLY A 179 10.81 3.55 30.20
CA GLY A 179 10.03 2.59 30.99
C GLY A 179 10.74 1.24 31.08
N GLU A 180 10.03 0.26 31.63
CA GLU A 180 10.49 -1.15 31.70
C GLU A 180 10.85 -1.70 30.31
N PRO A 181 11.75 -2.70 30.22
CA PRO A 181 12.10 -3.37 28.96
C PRO A 181 10.87 -3.86 28.19
N LEU A 182 10.90 -3.75 26.86
CA LEU A 182 9.80 -4.13 25.98
C LEU A 182 9.76 -5.63 25.65
N LEU A 183 10.84 -6.37 25.92
CA LEU A 183 10.93 -7.80 25.65
C LEU A 183 9.73 -8.60 26.21
N GLU A 184 9.44 -8.53 27.51
CA GLU A 184 8.38 -9.34 28.12
C GLU A 184 6.97 -8.93 27.65
N PRO A 185 6.61 -7.62 27.56
CA PRO A 185 5.35 -7.22 26.94
C PRO A 185 5.17 -7.69 25.49
N LEU A 186 6.24 -7.63 24.68
CA LEU A 186 6.20 -8.10 23.30
C LEU A 186 6.10 -9.62 23.21
N ARG A 187 6.74 -10.34 24.14
CA ARG A 187 6.59 -11.79 24.28
C ARG A 187 5.14 -12.17 24.55
N ALA A 188 4.53 -11.52 25.54
CA ALA A 188 3.14 -11.75 25.93
C ALA A 188 2.16 -11.45 24.79
N LEU A 189 2.46 -10.46 23.94
CA LEU A 189 1.66 -10.16 22.76
C LEU A 189 1.86 -11.21 21.66
N PHE A 190 3.09 -11.43 21.21
CA PHE A 190 3.35 -12.12 19.95
C PHE A 190 3.43 -13.64 20.04
N GLU A 191 3.96 -14.23 21.12
CA GLU A 191 4.12 -15.68 21.20
C GLU A 191 2.79 -16.44 21.09
N PRO A 192 1.69 -16.02 21.76
CA PRO A 192 0.40 -16.69 21.59
C PRO A 192 -0.11 -16.66 20.14
N ILE A 193 0.14 -15.57 19.41
CA ILE A 193 -0.27 -15.40 18.01
C ILE A 193 0.60 -16.28 17.09
N MET A 194 1.92 -16.28 17.32
CA MET A 194 2.84 -17.14 16.56
C MET A 194 2.50 -18.62 16.73
N MET A 195 2.10 -19.05 17.93
CA MET A 195 1.73 -20.43 18.21
C MET A 195 0.45 -20.88 17.50
N GLN A 196 -0.41 -19.96 17.07
CA GLN A 196 -1.70 -20.26 16.45
C GLN A 196 -1.66 -20.48 14.93
N SER A 197 -0.61 -20.04 14.23
CA SER A 197 -0.53 -20.16 12.77
C SER A 197 0.82 -20.72 12.32
N ASP A 198 0.79 -21.97 11.87
CA ASP A 198 1.91 -22.61 11.18
C ASP A 198 2.19 -21.90 9.85
N GLN A 199 1.14 -21.63 9.07
CA GLN A 199 1.26 -21.10 7.71
C GLN A 199 1.92 -19.72 7.67
N ILE A 200 1.54 -18.81 8.56
CA ILE A 200 2.11 -17.46 8.61
C ILE A 200 3.54 -17.52 9.15
N CYS A 201 3.81 -18.28 10.22
CA CYS A 201 5.16 -18.39 10.77
C CYS A 201 6.14 -19.02 9.79
N ASP A 202 5.74 -20.10 9.11
CA ASP A 202 6.56 -20.79 8.12
C ASP A 202 6.74 -19.95 6.84
N GLY A 203 5.69 -19.21 6.44
CA GLY A 203 5.73 -18.25 5.34
C GLY A 203 6.68 -17.07 5.61
N ILE A 204 6.80 -16.63 6.87
CA ILE A 204 7.83 -15.68 7.29
C ILE A 204 9.20 -16.34 7.28
N GLY A 205 9.35 -17.46 8.00
CA GLY A 205 10.47 -18.39 7.88
C GLY A 205 11.85 -17.91 8.36
N TYR A 206 11.94 -16.71 8.95
CA TYR A 206 13.21 -16.14 9.46
C TYR A 206 12.97 -15.33 10.73
N PRO A 207 13.99 -15.16 11.59
CA PRO A 207 13.97 -14.16 12.65
C PRO A 207 13.84 -12.74 12.09
N VAL A 208 13.03 -11.92 12.75
CA VAL A 208 12.79 -10.51 12.41
C VAL A 208 13.21 -9.63 13.58
N GLU A 209 14.00 -8.61 13.30
CA GLU A 209 14.54 -7.71 14.32
C GLU A 209 13.66 -6.47 14.51
N LEU A 210 13.36 -6.15 15.77
CA LEU A 210 12.73 -4.90 16.19
C LEU A 210 13.74 -4.09 17.02
N VAL A 211 14.27 -3.01 16.43
CA VAL A 211 15.14 -2.05 17.10
C VAL A 211 14.27 -0.95 17.71
N LEU A 212 14.22 -0.89 19.04
CA LEU A 212 13.29 -0.08 19.83
C LEU A 212 14.06 0.95 20.68
N GLY A 213 14.70 1.90 20.00
CA GLY A 213 15.69 2.78 20.63
C GLY A 213 16.97 2.01 20.99
N PRO A 214 17.40 1.97 22.26
CA PRO A 214 18.59 1.22 22.67
C PRO A 214 18.33 -0.29 22.82
N GLU A 215 17.07 -0.72 22.89
CA GLU A 215 16.69 -2.13 23.02
C GLU A 215 16.53 -2.78 21.64
N THR A 216 16.85 -4.07 21.54
CA THR A 216 16.57 -4.86 20.34
C THR A 216 15.92 -6.18 20.72
N VAL A 217 14.74 -6.42 20.17
CA VAL A 217 13.95 -7.63 20.36
C VAL A 217 13.86 -8.39 19.05
N VAL A 218 13.98 -9.71 19.09
CA VAL A 218 13.89 -10.59 17.91
C VAL A 218 12.62 -11.43 17.99
N LEU A 219 11.83 -11.36 16.94
CA LEU A 219 10.70 -12.23 16.66
C LEU A 219 11.23 -13.45 15.88
N ASP A 220 11.48 -14.56 16.58
CA ASP A 220 12.03 -15.79 15.99
C ASP A 220 10.89 -16.68 15.49
N PHE A 221 10.35 -16.37 14.30
CA PHE A 221 9.23 -17.10 13.71
C PHE A 221 9.48 -18.62 13.56
N PRO A 222 10.67 -19.10 13.12
CA PRO A 222 10.95 -20.54 13.09
C PRO A 222 10.82 -21.24 14.45
N LYS A 223 11.13 -20.53 15.55
CA LYS A 223 11.00 -21.07 16.92
C LYS A 223 9.73 -20.65 17.62
N ARG A 224 8.96 -19.73 17.04
CA ARG A 224 7.76 -19.09 17.63
C ARG A 224 8.02 -18.48 19.00
N THR A 225 9.18 -17.85 19.14
CA THR A 225 9.58 -17.20 20.40
C THR A 225 9.97 -15.75 20.18
N VAL A 226 9.79 -14.95 21.23
CA VAL A 226 10.28 -13.57 21.30
C VAL A 226 11.44 -13.52 22.28
N ARG A 227 12.59 -13.05 21.80
CA ARG A 227 13.86 -13.17 22.53
C ARG A 227 14.75 -11.96 22.34
N GLU A 228 15.78 -11.89 23.17
CA GLU A 228 16.90 -10.99 22.95
C GLU A 228 17.64 -11.33 21.65
N ARG A 229 18.32 -10.32 21.10
CA ARG A 229 19.19 -10.50 19.95
C ARG A 229 20.41 -11.34 20.33
N ILE A 230 20.68 -12.37 19.52
CA ILE A 230 21.92 -13.15 19.65
C ILE A 230 23.05 -12.33 19.01
N PRO A 231 24.25 -12.22 19.65
CA PRO A 231 25.39 -11.54 19.05
C PRO A 231 25.70 -12.06 17.64
N ASP A 232 26.02 -11.13 16.73
CA ASP A 232 26.36 -11.40 15.32
C ASP A 232 25.25 -12.05 14.48
N GLU A 233 24.05 -12.24 15.03
CA GLU A 233 22.90 -12.70 14.28
C GLU A 233 22.52 -11.67 13.21
N LYS A 234 22.32 -12.17 11.99
CA LYS A 234 21.82 -11.39 10.86
C LYS A 234 20.34 -11.67 10.70
N ALA A 235 19.51 -10.66 10.95
CA ALA A 235 18.10 -10.73 10.62
C ALA A 235 17.87 -10.38 9.15
N ARG A 236 17.03 -11.18 8.47
CA ARG A 236 16.68 -10.95 7.07
C ARG A 236 15.77 -9.73 6.90
N TYR A 237 14.89 -9.51 7.87
CA TYR A 237 13.97 -8.39 7.92
C TYR A 237 14.14 -7.68 9.25
N GLY A 238 13.92 -6.37 9.28
CA GLY A 238 13.82 -5.66 10.54
C GLY A 238 13.21 -4.29 10.43
N PHE A 239 12.85 -3.77 11.60
CA PHE A 239 12.17 -2.50 11.78
C PHE A 239 12.87 -1.74 12.91
N ALA A 240 13.13 -0.45 12.72
CA ALA A 240 13.46 0.46 13.79
C ALA A 240 12.25 1.34 14.07
N ILE A 241 11.73 1.27 15.30
CA ILE A 241 10.49 1.93 15.72
C ILE A 241 10.77 2.66 17.03
N ALA A 242 10.26 3.88 17.16
CA ALA A 242 10.41 4.63 18.40
C ALA A 242 9.69 3.90 19.56
N PRO A 243 10.32 3.73 20.73
CA PRO A 243 9.77 2.94 21.83
C PRO A 243 8.45 3.49 22.36
N GLU A 244 8.25 4.82 22.34
CA GLU A 244 6.98 5.46 22.69
C GLU A 244 5.81 4.98 21.82
N LEU A 245 6.03 4.74 20.52
CA LEU A 245 4.98 4.25 19.61
C LEU A 245 4.63 2.80 19.97
N VAL A 246 5.63 1.96 20.23
CA VAL A 246 5.42 0.56 20.64
C VAL A 246 4.73 0.48 22.00
N ARG A 247 5.16 1.28 22.97
CA ARG A 247 4.51 1.36 24.29
C ARG A 247 3.07 1.84 24.19
N THR A 248 2.79 2.79 23.28
CA THR A 248 1.43 3.29 23.04
C THR A 248 0.51 2.18 22.53
N VAL A 249 0.92 1.49 21.46
CA VAL A 249 0.09 0.40 20.89
C VAL A 249 -0.07 -0.79 21.83
N LEU A 250 0.94 -1.08 22.67
CA LEU A 250 0.82 -2.11 23.72
C LEU A 250 -0.15 -1.70 24.82
N ARG A 251 -0.08 -0.44 25.29
CA ARG A 251 -1.01 0.13 26.28
C ARG A 251 -2.44 0.07 25.77
N ASP A 252 -2.64 0.46 24.52
CA ASP A 252 -3.95 0.58 23.89
C ASP A 252 -4.46 -0.76 23.32
N ARG A 253 -3.63 -1.80 23.35
CA ARG A 253 -3.91 -3.15 22.82
C ARG A 253 -4.32 -3.12 21.36
N GLU A 254 -3.61 -2.34 20.57
CA GLU A 254 -3.90 -2.17 19.15
C GLU A 254 -3.72 -3.49 18.39
N PRO A 255 -4.77 -3.99 17.71
CA PRO A 255 -4.75 -5.29 17.04
C PRO A 255 -4.08 -5.26 15.66
N ASP A 256 -3.62 -4.08 15.23
CA ASP A 256 -3.19 -3.80 13.86
C ASP A 256 -2.05 -2.77 13.83
N TRP A 257 -0.81 -3.26 13.84
CA TRP A 257 0.36 -2.38 13.77
C TRP A 257 0.59 -1.85 12.36
N VAL A 258 0.02 -2.48 11.33
CA VAL A 258 0.05 -1.92 9.98
C VAL A 258 -0.68 -0.58 9.96
N ASN A 259 -1.91 -0.53 10.48
CA ASN A 259 -2.72 0.68 10.47
C ASN A 259 -2.26 1.74 11.49
N THR A 260 -1.71 1.32 12.63
CA THR A 260 -1.35 2.25 13.71
C THR A 260 0.10 2.74 13.64
N ILE A 261 1.07 1.85 13.38
CA ILE A 261 2.49 2.21 13.28
C ILE A 261 2.91 2.39 11.83
N PHE A 262 2.69 1.42 10.94
CA PHE A 262 3.35 1.45 9.64
C PHE A 262 2.75 2.49 8.68
N LEU A 263 1.44 2.71 8.70
CA LEU A 263 0.82 3.80 7.95
C LEU A 263 1.18 5.19 8.49
N SER A 264 1.69 5.31 9.72
CA SER A 264 2.23 6.58 10.23
C SER A 264 3.54 6.98 9.54
N THR A 265 4.23 6.05 8.86
CA THR A 265 5.56 6.22 8.27
C THR A 265 6.69 6.58 9.26
N ARG A 266 6.43 6.53 10.57
CA ARG A 266 7.39 6.89 11.65
C ARG A 266 8.29 5.73 12.08
N PHE A 267 8.79 5.01 11.11
CA PHE A 267 9.68 3.87 11.34
C PHE A 267 10.67 3.77 10.20
N ARG A 268 11.71 2.97 10.41
CA ARG A 268 12.62 2.54 9.35
C ARG A 268 12.48 1.04 9.17
N ALA A 269 12.56 0.56 7.93
CA ALA A 269 12.56 -0.88 7.64
C ALA A 269 13.79 -1.27 6.82
N TRP A 270 14.26 -2.51 6.95
CA TRP A 270 15.25 -3.08 6.05
C TRP A 270 14.90 -4.52 5.73
N ARG A 271 15.38 -4.98 4.58
CA ARG A 271 15.25 -6.37 4.18
C ARG A 271 16.38 -6.84 3.28
N VAL A 272 16.71 -8.11 3.40
CA VAL A 272 17.54 -8.86 2.45
C VAL A 272 16.61 -9.73 1.61
N GLY A 273 16.48 -9.41 0.31
CA GLY A 273 15.61 -10.10 -0.63
C GLY A 273 14.22 -9.46 -0.80
N GLY A 274 13.26 -10.27 -1.26
CA GLY A 274 11.92 -9.85 -1.67
C GLY A 274 10.98 -9.40 -0.54
N TYR A 275 9.80 -8.95 -0.93
CA TYR A 275 8.70 -8.65 -0.01
C TYR A 275 8.17 -9.94 0.64
N ASN A 276 7.77 -9.88 1.91
CA ASN A 276 7.14 -11.00 2.61
C ASN A 276 5.74 -10.55 3.08
N GLU A 277 4.70 -11.09 2.46
CA GLU A 277 3.31 -10.76 2.79
C GLU A 277 2.86 -11.36 4.11
N TYR A 278 3.36 -12.54 4.49
CA TYR A 278 3.07 -13.14 5.78
C TYR A 278 3.53 -12.26 6.93
N LEU A 279 4.69 -11.60 6.77
CA LEU A 279 5.20 -10.65 7.77
C LEU A 279 4.28 -9.42 7.90
N TYR A 280 3.80 -8.91 6.78
CA TYR A 280 2.80 -7.82 6.78
C TYR A 280 1.50 -8.28 7.45
N THR A 281 1.00 -9.47 7.11
CA THR A 281 -0.25 -10.01 7.65
C THR A 281 -0.14 -10.28 9.15
N PHE A 282 1.00 -10.79 9.63
CA PHE A 282 1.24 -10.99 11.06
C PHE A 282 1.06 -9.68 11.84
N PHE A 283 1.70 -8.58 11.41
CA PHE A 283 1.54 -7.28 12.07
C PHE A 283 0.15 -6.65 11.89
N LYS A 284 -0.68 -7.14 10.96
CA LYS A 284 -2.08 -6.72 10.79
C LYS A 284 -3.06 -7.49 11.68
N CYS A 285 -2.67 -8.70 12.08
CA CYS A 285 -3.52 -9.69 12.72
C CYS A 285 -3.05 -10.02 14.14
N LEU A 286 -3.03 -9.02 15.02
CA LEU A 286 -2.48 -9.18 16.37
C LEU A 286 -3.50 -9.62 17.44
N THR A 287 -4.49 -10.41 17.03
CA THR A 287 -5.49 -11.02 17.93
C THR A 287 -5.82 -12.44 17.45
N ASP A 288 -6.32 -13.27 18.36
CA ASP A 288 -6.73 -14.66 18.08
C ASP A 288 -7.71 -14.75 16.90
N GLU A 289 -8.73 -13.90 16.88
CA GLU A 289 -9.73 -13.86 15.81
C GLU A 289 -9.10 -13.50 14.46
N ARG A 290 -8.24 -12.48 14.43
CA ARG A 290 -7.65 -11.98 13.18
C ARG A 290 -6.62 -12.93 12.61
N ILE A 291 -5.79 -13.56 13.45
CA ILE A 291 -4.77 -14.50 12.98
C ILE A 291 -5.43 -15.77 12.46
N THR A 292 -6.47 -16.27 13.15
CA THR A 292 -7.26 -17.44 12.70
C THR A 292 -7.96 -17.14 11.38
N TYR A 293 -8.55 -15.95 11.22
CA TYR A 293 -9.17 -15.54 9.97
C TYR A 293 -8.15 -15.49 8.82
N ALA A 294 -6.98 -14.90 9.06
CA ALA A 294 -5.91 -14.82 8.05
C ALA A 294 -5.38 -16.21 7.65
N ASP A 295 -5.22 -17.12 8.61
CA ASP A 295 -4.79 -18.49 8.36
C ASP A 295 -5.82 -19.24 7.50
N GLY A 296 -7.11 -19.14 7.85
CA GLY A 296 -8.20 -19.69 7.05
C GLY A 296 -8.21 -19.14 5.62
N TRP A 297 -8.03 -17.83 5.47
CA TRP A 297 -7.95 -17.19 4.16
C TRP A 297 -6.76 -17.67 3.30
N PHE A 298 -5.59 -17.90 3.92
CA PHE A 298 -4.44 -18.48 3.22
C PHE A 298 -4.60 -19.99 2.94
N ALA A 299 -5.38 -20.71 3.74
CA ALA A 299 -5.67 -22.13 3.57
C ALA A 299 -6.76 -22.40 2.50
N GLU A 300 -7.61 -21.40 2.21
CA GLU A 300 -8.64 -21.50 1.19
C GLU A 300 -8.06 -21.74 -0.21
N THR A 301 -7.98 -23.01 -0.60
CA THR A 301 -7.72 -23.44 -1.97
C THR A 301 -8.90 -23.09 -2.85
N HIS A 302 -8.74 -22.07 -3.68
CA HIS A 302 -9.71 -21.70 -4.70
C HIS A 302 -9.43 -22.43 -6.02
N ASP A 303 -10.50 -22.68 -6.80
CA ASP A 303 -10.42 -23.30 -8.12
C ASP A 303 -9.67 -22.40 -9.13
N ASP A 304 -8.36 -22.66 -9.26
CA ASP A 304 -7.46 -22.02 -10.23
C ASP A 304 -7.37 -22.86 -11.54
N SER A 305 -8.38 -23.69 -11.86
CA SER A 305 -8.35 -24.55 -13.05
C SER A 305 -8.44 -23.77 -14.37
N ALA A 306 -9.13 -22.61 -14.39
CA ALA A 306 -9.29 -21.82 -15.60
C ALA A 306 -7.95 -21.25 -16.13
N SER A 307 -7.69 -21.44 -17.42
CA SER A 307 -6.57 -20.82 -18.16
C SER A 307 -7.06 -19.71 -19.09
N ILE A 308 -6.16 -18.79 -19.44
CA ILE A 308 -6.31 -17.76 -20.48
C ILE A 308 -5.08 -17.77 -21.38
N THR A 309 -5.22 -17.28 -22.60
CA THR A 309 -4.07 -16.98 -23.48
C THR A 309 -3.76 -15.49 -23.40
N LEU A 310 -2.51 -15.15 -23.08
CA LEU A 310 -2.01 -13.77 -23.03
C LEU A 310 -0.63 -13.72 -23.67
N ASP A 311 -0.49 -12.90 -24.73
CA ASP A 311 0.79 -12.66 -25.44
C ASP A 311 1.59 -13.92 -25.80
N GLY A 312 0.90 -14.96 -26.29
CA GLY A 312 1.53 -16.23 -26.69
C GLY A 312 1.85 -17.19 -25.54
N TRP A 313 1.27 -16.96 -24.37
CA TRP A 313 1.35 -17.85 -23.21
C TRP A 313 -0.04 -18.30 -22.78
N GLU A 314 -0.19 -19.59 -22.48
CA GLU A 314 -1.32 -20.10 -21.72
C GLU A 314 -0.97 -20.01 -20.23
N ILE A 315 -1.74 -19.23 -19.48
CA ILE A 315 -1.54 -19.00 -18.04
C ILE A 315 -2.83 -19.24 -17.28
N GLN A 316 -2.77 -19.61 -16.00
CA GLN A 316 -3.97 -19.60 -15.16
C GLN A 316 -4.62 -18.20 -15.13
N ARG A 317 -5.95 -18.12 -15.11
CA ARG A 317 -6.69 -16.85 -15.13
C ARG A 317 -6.52 -16.05 -13.84
N ARG A 318 -6.51 -16.72 -12.70
CA ARG A 318 -6.46 -16.07 -11.38
C ARG A 318 -5.02 -16.00 -10.88
N CYS A 319 -4.60 -14.79 -10.55
CA CYS A 319 -3.29 -14.51 -9.97
C CYS A 319 -3.04 -15.34 -8.70
N PRO A 320 -1.93 -16.10 -8.59
CA PRO A 320 -1.64 -16.93 -7.42
C PRO A 320 -1.49 -16.19 -6.07
N HIS A 321 -1.37 -14.85 -6.08
CA HIS A 321 -1.27 -14.01 -4.88
C HIS A 321 -2.65 -13.65 -4.31
N LEU A 322 -3.38 -12.74 -4.96
CA LEU A 322 -4.67 -12.22 -4.49
C LEU A 322 -5.76 -12.31 -5.57
N LYS A 323 -5.69 -13.35 -6.40
CA LYS A 323 -6.76 -13.78 -7.32
C LYS A 323 -7.25 -12.71 -8.31
N ALA A 324 -6.44 -11.68 -8.54
CA ALA A 324 -6.63 -10.73 -9.63
C ALA A 324 -6.85 -11.49 -10.95
N ASP A 325 -7.82 -11.06 -11.74
CA ASP A 325 -8.00 -11.61 -13.09
C ASP A 325 -6.83 -11.17 -13.98
N LEU A 326 -5.96 -12.12 -14.35
CA LEU A 326 -4.80 -11.86 -15.18
C LEU A 326 -5.17 -11.53 -16.63
N SER A 327 -6.40 -11.80 -17.08
CA SER A 327 -6.87 -11.33 -18.38
C SER A 327 -7.12 -9.83 -18.40
N LYS A 328 -7.36 -9.23 -17.23
CA LYS A 328 -7.67 -7.80 -17.04
C LYS A 328 -6.46 -7.02 -16.54
N PHE A 329 -5.67 -7.63 -15.65
CA PHE A 329 -4.57 -6.98 -14.93
C PHE A 329 -3.20 -7.57 -15.25
N GLY A 330 -3.11 -8.63 -16.05
CA GLY A 330 -1.83 -9.21 -16.48
C GLY A 330 -1.21 -8.40 -17.61
N VAL A 331 0.10 -8.17 -17.52
CA VAL A 331 0.91 -7.57 -18.58
C VAL A 331 2.13 -8.44 -18.80
N VAL A 332 2.37 -8.88 -20.04
CA VAL A 332 3.54 -9.67 -20.40
C VAL A 332 4.59 -8.77 -21.05
N GLU A 333 5.79 -8.77 -20.48
CA GLU A 333 6.96 -8.10 -21.05
C GLU A 333 8.08 -9.15 -21.23
N GLY A 334 8.25 -9.61 -22.47
CA GLY A 334 9.18 -10.68 -22.80
C GLY A 334 8.79 -12.00 -22.11
N ASN A 335 9.55 -12.38 -21.08
CA ASN A 335 9.35 -13.60 -20.29
C ASN A 335 8.83 -13.31 -18.87
N THR A 336 8.36 -12.09 -18.60
CA THR A 336 7.86 -11.69 -17.28
C THR A 336 6.40 -11.32 -17.38
N LEU A 337 5.54 -12.00 -16.60
CA LEU A 337 4.18 -11.57 -16.33
C LEU A 337 4.17 -10.66 -15.11
N THR A 338 3.58 -9.47 -15.22
CA THR A 338 3.28 -8.60 -14.09
C THR A 338 1.78 -8.53 -13.86
N CYS A 339 1.32 -8.79 -12.64
CA CYS A 339 -0.05 -8.48 -12.23
C CYS A 339 -0.11 -7.01 -11.79
N ASN A 340 -0.64 -6.13 -12.62
CA ASN A 340 -0.70 -4.68 -12.35
C ASN A 340 -1.60 -4.29 -11.17
N LEU A 341 -2.53 -5.16 -10.75
CA LEU A 341 -3.33 -4.90 -9.56
C LEU A 341 -2.45 -4.80 -8.30
N HIS A 342 -1.53 -5.75 -8.14
CA HIS A 342 -0.72 -5.91 -6.93
C HIS A 342 0.79 -5.69 -7.13
N GLY A 343 1.24 -5.57 -8.38
CA GLY A 343 2.65 -5.40 -8.76
C GLY A 343 3.50 -6.69 -8.66
N TRP A 344 2.86 -7.86 -8.52
CA TRP A 344 3.54 -9.14 -8.45
C TRP A 344 4.03 -9.61 -9.80
N GLN A 345 5.18 -10.29 -9.81
CA GLN A 345 5.84 -10.71 -11.04
C GLN A 345 6.19 -12.19 -11.03
N TRP A 346 6.06 -12.82 -12.20
CA TRP A 346 6.42 -14.21 -12.44
C TRP A 346 7.24 -14.34 -13.71
N ARG A 347 8.20 -15.25 -13.70
CA ARG A 347 8.87 -15.72 -14.90
C ARG A 347 8.00 -16.76 -15.59
N LEU A 348 7.72 -16.58 -16.88
CA LEU A 348 6.75 -17.40 -17.61
C LEU A 348 7.29 -18.77 -18.00
N ASP A 349 8.59 -18.92 -18.27
CA ASP A 349 9.20 -20.22 -18.64
C ASP A 349 8.97 -21.33 -17.61
N ASP A 350 8.99 -21.00 -16.32
CA ASP A 350 8.88 -21.97 -15.23
C ASP A 350 7.81 -21.63 -14.21
N GLY A 351 7.11 -20.50 -14.36
CA GLY A 351 6.07 -20.04 -13.45
C GLY A 351 6.58 -19.46 -12.14
N ARG A 352 7.90 -19.31 -11.99
CA ARG A 352 8.50 -18.91 -10.71
C ARG A 352 8.12 -17.49 -10.35
N CYS A 353 7.61 -17.31 -9.12
CA CYS A 353 7.39 -15.98 -8.59
C CYS A 353 8.73 -15.25 -8.34
N LEU A 354 8.82 -14.01 -8.84
CA LEU A 354 9.98 -13.13 -8.73
C LEU A 354 9.86 -12.15 -7.55
N THR A 355 8.66 -11.99 -6.98
CA THR A 355 8.39 -11.04 -5.89
C THR A 355 8.61 -11.66 -4.51
N THR A 356 8.13 -12.88 -4.28
CA THR A 356 8.41 -13.68 -3.06
C THR A 356 8.60 -15.16 -3.36
N ARG A 357 9.00 -15.93 -2.35
CA ARG A 357 9.04 -17.40 -2.42
C ARG A 357 7.63 -17.97 -2.26
N GLY A 358 7.16 -18.72 -3.26
CA GLY A 358 5.81 -19.32 -3.27
C GLY A 358 5.00 -18.84 -4.47
N HIS A 359 3.67 -19.00 -4.43
CA HIS A 359 2.73 -18.47 -5.43
C HIS A 359 3.09 -18.84 -6.88
N GLN A 360 3.41 -20.11 -7.13
CA GLN A 360 3.79 -20.57 -8.47
C GLN A 360 2.65 -20.26 -9.46
N LEU A 361 3.01 -19.68 -10.60
CA LEU A 361 2.09 -19.48 -11.71
C LEU A 361 2.12 -20.73 -12.59
N ARG A 362 0.95 -21.27 -12.93
CA ARG A 362 0.84 -22.21 -14.05
C ARG A 362 0.95 -21.42 -15.36
N SER A 363 2.01 -21.69 -16.12
CA SER A 363 2.26 -21.08 -17.43
C SER A 363 2.87 -22.09 -18.40
N SER A 364 2.50 -21.99 -19.67
CA SER A 364 3.12 -22.72 -20.78
C SER A 364 3.07 -21.91 -22.07
N LYS A 365 4.04 -22.11 -22.95
CA LYS A 365 4.12 -21.37 -24.22
C LYS A 365 3.17 -22.01 -25.23
N THR A 366 2.32 -21.20 -25.86
CA THR A 366 1.37 -21.66 -26.89
C THR A 366 2.01 -21.73 -28.26
#